data_AF-A0A954LKY2-F1
#
_entry.id   AF-A0A954LKY2-F1
#
_cell.length_a   1.000
_cell.length_b   1.000
_cell.length_c   1.000
_cell.angle_alpha   90.00
_cell.angle_beta   90.00
_cell.angle_gamma   90.00
#
_symmetry.space_group_name_H-M   'P 1'
#
loop_
_entity.id
_entity.type
_entity.pdbx_description
1 polymer ?
#
loop_
_entity_poly.entity_id
_entity_poly.type
_entity_poly.pdbx_seq_one_letter_code
_entity_poly.pdbx_strand_id
1 'polypeptide(L)' 'MSNARNKLNAAAIHGVLFVAGAVALIAQSWPVFWLLVVILIGTSFLSGDLRGRNRSGKR' A
#
# COMPACT_ATOMS: atom_id res chain seq x y z
N MET A 1 8.71 11.51 -16.92
CA MET A 1 9.24 10.14 -16.69
C MET A 1 8.60 9.55 -15.45
N SER A 2 7.74 8.53 -15.60
CA SER A 2 7.19 7.80 -14.45
C SER A 2 8.33 7.03 -13.78
N ASN A 3 8.75 7.51 -12.61
CA ASN A 3 9.84 6.95 -11.82
C ASN A 3 9.50 5.50 -11.45
N ALA A 4 10.43 4.55 -11.59
CA ALA A 4 10.20 3.14 -11.27
C ALA A 4 9.64 2.93 -9.85
N ARG A 5 10.04 3.79 -8.91
CA ARG A 5 9.49 3.86 -7.54
C ARG A 5 8.00 4.19 -7.50
N ASN A 6 7.55 5.11 -8.34
CA ASN A 6 6.14 5.50 -8.39
C ASN A 6 5.29 4.34 -8.91
N LYS A 7 5.79 3.59 -9.89
CA LYS A 7 5.15 2.36 -10.36
C LYS A 7 5.09 1.29 -9.27
N LEU A 8 6.17 1.13 -8.49
CA LEU A 8 6.22 0.17 -7.39
C LEU A 8 5.25 0.54 -6.25
N ASN A 9 5.21 1.82 -5.85
CA ASN A 9 4.27 2.30 -4.83
C ASN A 9 2.82 2.15 -5.31
N ALA A 10 2.55 2.45 -6.58
CA ALA A 10 1.21 2.23 -7.15
C ALA A 10 0.84 0.75 -7.13
N ALA A 11 1.74 -0.15 -7.53
CA ALA A 11 1.50 -1.59 -7.46
C ALA A 11 1.24 -2.07 -6.03
N ALA A 12 1.99 -1.57 -5.04
CA ALA A 12 1.76 -1.89 -3.63
C ALA A 12 0.37 -1.43 -3.17
N ILE A 13 -0.02 -0.19 -3.47
CA ILE A 13 -1.34 0.35 -3.12
C ILE A 13 -2.47 -0.44 -3.79
N HIS A 14 -2.34 -0.74 -5.07
CA HIS A 14 -3.32 -1.54 -5.80
C HIS A 14 -3.42 -2.97 -5.26
N GLY A 15 -2.28 -3.58 -4.90
CA GLY A 15 -2.25 -4.89 -4.26
C GLY A 15 -2.97 -4.89 -2.92
N VAL A 16 -2.73 -3.87 -2.08
CA VAL A 16 -3.44 -3.72 -0.80
C VAL A 16 -4.94 -3.57 -1.00
N LEU A 17 -5.38 -2.72 -1.93
CA LEU A 17 -6.80 -2.53 -2.23
C LEU A 17 -7.45 -3.80 -2.78
N PHE A 18 -6.74 -4.56 -3.62
CA PHE A 18 -7.22 -5.81 -4.18
C PHE A 18 -7.42 -6.87 -3.08
N VAL A 19 -6.43 -7.07 -2.22
CA VAL A 19 -6.50 -8.05 -1.12
C VAL A 19 -7.57 -7.64 -0.11
N ALA A 20 -7.58 -6.38 0.34
CA ALA A 20 -8.59 -5.90 1.27
C ALA A 20 -10.00 -6.00 0.69
N GLY A 21 -10.18 -5.68 -0.60
CA GLY A 21 -11.43 -5.80 -1.32
C GLY A 21 -11.93 -7.24 -1.39
N ALA A 22 -11.06 -8.18 -1.76
CA ALA A 22 -11.40 -9.60 -1.81
C ALA A 22 -11.85 -10.13 -0.45
N VAL A 23 -11.14 -9.79 0.63
CA VAL A 23 -11.50 -10.22 1.99
C VAL A 23 -12.81 -9.57 2.45
N ALA A 24 -13.00 -8.28 2.18
CA ALA A 24 -14.21 -7.57 2.56
C ALA A 24 -15.45 -8.07 1.81
N LEU A 25 -15.31 -8.46 0.54
CA LEU A 25 -16.38 -9.08 -0.24
C LEU A 25 -16.77 -10.44 0.35
N ILE A 26 -15.81 -11.25 0.76
CA ILE A 26 -16.08 -12.54 1.43
C ILE A 26 -16.75 -12.29 2.78
N ALA A 27 -16.29 -11.29 3.53
CA ALA A 27 -16.85 -10.93 4.83
C ALA A 27 -18.18 -10.16 4.76
N GLN A 28 -18.59 -9.71 3.56
CA GLN A 28 -19.75 -8.82 3.34
C GLN A 28 -19.75 -7.60 4.28
N SER A 29 -18.57 -7.04 4.58
CA SER A 29 -18.40 -6.06 5.65
C SER A 29 -17.47 -4.92 5.26
N TRP A 30 -18.07 -3.73 5.11
CA TRP A 30 -17.34 -2.48 4.87
C TRP A 30 -16.35 -2.10 5.98
N PRO A 31 -16.65 -2.30 7.28
CA PRO A 31 -15.66 -2.09 8.34
C PRO A 31 -14.41 -2.95 8.18
N VAL A 32 -14.55 -4.21 7.74
CA VAL A 32 -13.42 -5.12 7.52
C VAL A 32 -12.52 -4.62 6.40
N PHE A 33 -13.10 -4.06 5.33
CA PHE A 33 -12.32 -3.42 4.27
C PHE A 33 -11.42 -2.32 4.81
N TRP A 34 -11.99 -1.34 5.50
CA TRP A 34 -11.24 -0.19 6.00
C TRP A 34 -10.19 -0.58 7.03
N LEU A 35 -10.52 -1.52 7.91
CA LEU A 35 -9.57 -2.08 8.88
C LEU A 35 -8.35 -2.68 8.16
N LEU A 36 -8.58 -3.52 7.16
CA LEU A 36 -7.51 -4.17 6.40
C LEU A 36 -6.68 -3.17 5.59
N VAL A 37 -7.33 -2.20 4.94
CA VAL A 37 -6.62 -1.15 4.19
C VAL A 37 -5.67 -0.37 5.11
N VAL A 38 -6.15 0.05 6.29
CA VAL A 38 -5.31 0.80 7.25
C VAL A 38 -4.14 -0.06 7.75
N ILE A 39 -4.39 -1.32 8.10
CA ILE A 39 -3.36 -2.24 8.57
C ILE A 39 -2.30 -2.48 7.48
N LEU A 40 -2.73 -2.85 6.28
CA LEU A 40 -1.83 -3.21 5.18
C LEU A 40 -1.03 -2.01 4.65
N ILE A 41 -1.66 -0.83 4.55
CA ILE A 41 -0.94 0.40 4.18
C ILE A 41 0.06 0.74 5.30
N GLY A 42 -0.38 0.70 6.56
CA GLY A 42 0.47 0.99 7.72
C GLY A 42 1.69 0.08 7.81
N THR A 43 1.52 -1.23 7.63
CA THR A 43 2.65 -2.18 7.60
C THR A 43 3.54 -1.96 6.39
N SER A 44 2.99 -1.64 5.22
CA SER A 44 3.78 -1.32 4.02
C SER A 44 4.67 -0.08 4.22
N PHE A 45 4.21 0.91 4.98
CA PHE A 45 5.03 2.05 5.40
C PHE A 45 6.09 1.65 6.44
N LEU A 46 5.71 0.87 7.45
CA LEU A 46 6.63 0.44 8.52
C LEU A 46 7.76 -0.45 8.00
N SER A 47 7.46 -1.35 7.07
CA SER A 47 8.44 -2.23 6.42
C SER A 47 9.33 -1.52 5.39
N GLY A 48 9.08 -0.24 5.11
CA GLY A 48 9.84 0.55 4.13
C GLY A 48 9.58 0.16 2.67
N ASP A 49 8.52 -0.61 2.42
CA ASP A 49 8.11 -1.07 1.09
C ASP A 49 7.55 0.10 0.28
N LEU A 50 6.81 0.99 0.95
CA LEU A 50 6.47 2.33 0.44
C LEU A 50 7.65 3.27 0.66
N ARG A 51 8.56 3.30 -0.32
CA ARG A 51 9.76 4.15 -0.28
C ARG A 51 9.39 5.62 -0.47
N GLY A 52 9.40 6.37 0.63
CA GLY A 52 9.39 7.83 0.63
C GLY A 52 10.60 8.41 -0.10
N ARG A 53 10.49 9.62 -0.64
CA ARG A 53 11.57 10.32 -1.35
C ARG A 53 12.70 10.67 -0.39
N ASN A 54 13.59 9.72 -0.10
CA ASN A 54 14.82 10.01 0.59
C ASN A 54 15.72 10.79 -0.37
N ARG A 55 15.73 12.13 -0.25
CA ARG A 55 16.78 12.98 -0.83
C ARG A 55 18.05 12.76 -0.01
N SER A 56 18.65 11.57 -0.09
CA SER A 56 20.06 11.41 0.23
C SER A 56 20.85 11.80 -1.02
N GLY A 57 20.80 13.09 -1.33
CA GLY A 57 21.85 13.76 -2.08
C GLY A 57 22.98 14.05 -1.09
N LYS A 58 23.71 13.01 -0.67
CA LYS A 58 25.08 13.15 -0.20
C LYS A 58 25.96 12.61 -1.32
N ARG A 59 26.32 13.49 -2.24
CA ARG A 59 27.63 13.50 -2.89
C ARG A 59 28.23 14.84 -2.59
#